data_AF-A0A5K1K5Q7-F1
#
_entry.id   AF-A0A5K1K5Q7-F1
#
_cell.length_a   1.000
_cell.length_b   1.000
_cell.length_c   1.000
_cell.angle_alpha   90.00
_cell.angle_beta   90.00
_cell.angle_gamma   90.00
#
_symmetry.space_group_name_H-M   'P 1'
#
loop_
_entity.id
_entity.type
_entity.pdbx_description
1 polymer ?
#
loop_
_entity_poly.entity_id
_entity_poly.type
_entity_poly.pdbx_seq_one_letter_code
_entity_poly.pdbx_strand_id
1 'polypeptide(L)'
;MKERTVLRRVPDFLKRFVAPFVATAKDDMSRAVSHIRPLIEERMRALEEDCENRDDKLNDALQWMLDKAIPKGETVSTITQRLFVFNFASIGTSSDLMTRALYRLADKPDLVSALREEAQECISADGWGTALGRMWKLDNLLRETMRCDGPNLGKQIPAPPTSPHSSFPHPVL
;
A
#
# COMPACT_ATOMS: atom_id res chain seq x y z
N MET A 1 13.63 -5.73 -10.79
CA MET A 1 14.68 -6.71 -10.41
C MET A 1 15.98 -6.59 -11.24
N LYS A 2 15.91 -6.21 -12.54
CA LYS A 2 17.09 -6.02 -13.40
C LYS A 2 18.03 -4.90 -12.94
N GLU A 3 17.49 -3.76 -12.52
CA GLU A 3 18.26 -2.57 -12.11
C GLU A 3 19.17 -2.81 -10.91
N ARG A 4 18.64 -3.45 -9.86
CA ARG A 4 19.40 -3.78 -8.64
C ARG A 4 20.59 -4.68 -8.93
N THR A 5 20.45 -5.56 -9.92
CA THR A 5 21.51 -6.49 -10.36
C THR A 5 22.59 -5.76 -11.14
N VAL A 6 22.21 -4.82 -12.02
CA VAL A 6 23.15 -3.98 -12.77
C VAL A 6 23.92 -3.05 -11.83
N LEU A 7 23.22 -2.36 -10.91
CA LEU A 7 23.85 -1.44 -9.94
C LEU A 7 24.78 -2.15 -8.95
N ARG A 8 24.54 -3.43 -8.64
CA ARG A 8 25.42 -4.23 -7.79
C ARG A 8 26.73 -4.62 -8.49
N ARG A 9 26.77 -4.62 -9.83
CA ARG A 9 27.97 -4.92 -10.63
C ARG A 9 28.82 -3.69 -10.94
N VAL A 10 28.27 -2.49 -10.76
CA VAL A 10 28.95 -1.23 -11.06
C VAL A 10 29.74 -0.77 -9.83
N PRO A 11 31.04 -0.40 -9.97
CA PRO A 11 31.84 0.16 -8.88
C PRO A 11 31.23 1.43 -8.27
N ASP A 12 31.46 1.70 -6.98
CA ASP A 12 30.79 2.80 -6.25
C ASP A 12 30.96 4.18 -6.90
N PHE A 13 32.11 4.46 -7.49
CA PHE A 13 32.37 5.74 -8.18
C PHE A 13 31.56 5.90 -9.48
N LEU A 14 31.22 4.80 -10.16
CA LEU A 14 30.42 4.81 -11.40
C LEU A 14 28.92 4.74 -11.12
N LYS A 15 28.49 4.35 -9.91
CA LYS A 15 27.06 4.32 -9.55
C LYS A 15 26.40 5.68 -9.70
N ARG A 16 27.09 6.78 -9.39
CA ARG A 16 26.56 8.15 -9.56
C ARG A 16 26.23 8.47 -11.02
N PHE A 17 27.00 7.94 -11.96
CA PHE A 17 26.81 8.18 -13.39
C PHE A 17 25.85 7.18 -14.02
N VAL A 18 25.84 5.91 -13.57
CA VAL A 18 25.05 4.83 -14.18
C VAL A 18 23.65 4.72 -13.59
N ALA A 19 23.46 5.09 -12.31
CA ALA A 19 22.15 5.01 -11.66
C ALA A 19 21.04 5.81 -12.36
N PRO A 20 21.27 7.04 -12.86
CA PRO A 20 20.25 7.79 -13.59
C PRO A 20 19.84 7.17 -14.93
N PHE A 21 20.70 6.35 -15.55
CA PHE A 21 20.44 5.71 -16.86
C PHE A 21 19.82 4.32 -16.72
N VAL A 22 20.08 3.64 -15.60
CA VAL A 22 19.52 2.33 -15.30
C VAL A 22 18.16 2.44 -14.60
N ALA A 23 17.88 3.58 -13.97
CA ALA A 23 16.62 3.83 -13.27
C ALA A 23 15.44 4.03 -14.24
N THR A 24 14.77 2.93 -14.59
CA THR A 24 13.40 2.88 -15.17
C THR A 24 12.35 3.58 -14.29
N ALA A 25 12.69 3.89 -13.03
CA ALA A 25 11.85 4.74 -12.19
C ALA A 25 11.50 6.10 -12.84
N LYS A 26 12.36 6.64 -13.72
CA LYS A 26 12.03 7.85 -14.48
C LYS A 26 10.98 7.59 -15.57
N ASP A 27 11.08 6.46 -16.25
CA ASP A 27 10.15 6.08 -17.32
C ASP A 27 8.78 5.74 -16.74
N ASP A 28 8.74 5.00 -15.63
CA ASP A 28 7.50 4.69 -14.91
C ASP A 28 6.85 5.94 -14.32
N MET A 29 7.63 6.88 -13.80
CA MET A 29 7.12 8.18 -13.33
C MET A 29 6.57 9.00 -14.50
N SER A 30 7.25 9.03 -15.65
CA SER A 30 6.77 9.75 -16.82
C SER A 30 5.45 9.18 -17.33
N ARG A 31 5.30 7.85 -17.29
CA ARG A 31 4.04 7.18 -17.63
C ARG A 31 2.94 7.49 -16.60
N ALA A 32 3.25 7.44 -15.31
CA ALA A 32 2.31 7.82 -14.26
C ALA A 32 1.83 9.28 -14.43
N VAL A 33 2.73 10.20 -14.74
CA VAL A 33 2.40 11.61 -15.06
C VAL A 33 1.45 11.71 -16.25
N SER A 34 1.66 10.94 -17.33
CA SER A 34 0.74 10.98 -18.46
C SER A 34 -0.70 10.56 -18.12
N HIS A 35 -0.88 9.63 -17.18
CA HIS A 35 -2.20 9.16 -16.76
C HIS A 35 -2.86 10.06 -15.70
N ILE A 36 -2.08 10.61 -14.78
CA ILE A 36 -2.58 11.38 -13.63
C ILE A 36 -2.77 12.86 -13.98
N ARG A 37 -1.98 13.39 -14.92
CA ARG A 37 -2.07 14.77 -15.40
C ARG A 37 -3.49 15.21 -15.77
N PRO A 38 -4.25 14.50 -16.63
CA PRO A 38 -5.59 14.96 -17.02
C PRO A 38 -6.51 15.12 -15.81
N LEU A 39 -6.41 14.22 -14.83
CA LEU A 39 -7.20 14.27 -13.60
C LEU A 39 -6.82 15.48 -12.73
N ILE A 40 -5.51 15.79 -12.61
CA ILE A 40 -5.04 16.96 -11.86
C ILE A 40 -5.50 18.25 -12.55
N GLU A 41 -5.35 18.34 -13.87
CA GLU A 41 -5.72 19.53 -14.64
C GLU A 41 -7.22 19.78 -14.61
N GLU A 42 -8.04 18.74 -14.72
CA GLU A 42 -9.50 18.82 -14.56
C GLU A 42 -9.88 19.35 -13.18
N ARG A 43 -9.28 18.80 -12.11
CA ARG A 43 -9.52 19.24 -10.72
C ARG A 43 -9.06 20.68 -10.48
N MET A 44 -7.91 21.08 -11.03
CA MET A 44 -7.43 22.45 -10.91
C MET A 44 -8.36 23.44 -11.60
N ARG A 45 -8.87 23.11 -12.79
CA ARG A 45 -9.84 23.94 -13.50
C ARG A 45 -11.16 24.07 -12.74
N ALA A 46 -11.67 22.96 -12.21
CA ALA A 46 -12.88 22.99 -11.37
C ALA A 46 -12.71 23.87 -10.13
N LEU A 47 -11.52 23.91 -9.52
CA LEU A 47 -11.22 24.78 -8.38
C LEU A 47 -11.14 26.28 -8.74
N GLU A 48 -10.79 26.60 -9.99
CA GLU A 48 -10.79 27.98 -10.49
C GLU A 48 -12.20 28.46 -10.83
N GLU A 49 -13.05 27.57 -11.36
CA GLU A 49 -14.44 27.86 -11.75
C GLU A 49 -15.40 27.92 -10.55
N ASP A 50 -15.29 27.01 -9.58
CA ASP A 50 -16.17 26.93 -8.40
C ASP A 50 -15.59 27.65 -7.15
N CYS A 51 -15.29 28.95 -7.28
CA CYS A 51 -14.79 29.75 -6.16
C CYS A 51 -15.84 29.96 -5.03
N GLU A 52 -17.14 29.80 -5.31
CA GLU A 52 -18.22 30.09 -4.35
C GLU A 52 -18.71 28.88 -3.54
N ASN A 53 -18.63 27.64 -4.05
CA ASN A 53 -19.12 26.43 -3.37
C ASN A 53 -17.99 25.49 -2.93
N ARG A 54 -17.20 25.93 -1.95
CA ARG A 54 -16.10 25.11 -1.39
C ARG A 54 -16.57 23.91 -0.56
N ASP A 55 -17.85 23.82 -0.20
CA ASP A 55 -18.41 22.74 0.64
C ASP A 55 -18.74 21.45 -0.15
N ASP A 56 -19.02 21.54 -1.45
CA ASP A 56 -19.29 20.37 -2.32
C ASP A 56 -18.00 19.70 -2.85
N LYS A 57 -16.86 20.15 -2.33
CA LYS A 57 -15.54 19.71 -2.76
C LYS A 57 -15.29 18.26 -2.33
N LEU A 58 -14.89 17.42 -3.28
CA LEU A 58 -14.49 16.04 -3.01
C LEU A 58 -13.39 15.98 -1.96
N ASN A 59 -13.71 15.43 -0.78
CA ASN A 59 -12.78 15.29 0.34
C ASN A 59 -11.92 14.03 0.16
N ASP A 60 -10.98 14.08 -0.78
CA ASP A 60 -10.09 12.97 -1.11
C ASP A 60 -8.60 13.31 -0.92
N ALA A 61 -7.74 12.29 -0.94
CA ALA A 61 -6.30 12.44 -0.73
C ALA A 61 -5.63 13.31 -1.80
N LEU A 62 -6.12 13.27 -3.05
CA LEU A 62 -5.62 14.13 -4.12
C LEU A 62 -5.95 15.59 -3.81
N GLN A 63 -7.15 15.86 -3.32
CA GLN A 63 -7.57 17.19 -2.94
C GLN A 63 -6.71 17.78 -1.82
N TRP A 64 -6.40 16.98 -0.79
CA TRP A 64 -5.48 17.40 0.26
C TRP A 64 -4.07 17.69 -0.26
N MET A 65 -3.63 17.00 -1.32
CA MET A 65 -2.36 17.29 -1.98
C MET A 65 -2.43 18.59 -2.80
N LEU A 66 -3.52 18.82 -3.56
CA LEU A 66 -3.74 20.03 -4.33
C LEU A 66 -3.81 21.28 -3.46
N ASP A 67 -4.55 21.21 -2.34
CA ASP A 67 -4.70 22.34 -1.40
C ASP A 67 -3.36 22.80 -0.82
N LYS A 68 -2.39 21.89 -0.71
CA LYS A 68 -1.02 22.20 -0.25
C LYS A 68 -0.07 22.58 -1.40
N ALA A 69 -0.33 22.09 -2.61
CA ALA A 69 0.53 22.26 -3.77
C ALA A 69 0.27 23.57 -4.53
N ILE A 70 -1.00 23.97 -4.66
CA ILE A 70 -1.41 25.20 -5.37
C ILE A 70 -0.79 26.46 -4.74
N PRO A 71 -0.84 26.68 -3.40
CA PRO A 71 -0.21 27.86 -2.80
C PRO A 71 1.31 27.91 -2.95
N LYS A 72 1.93 26.76 -3.25
CA LYS A 72 3.38 26.62 -3.43
C LYS A 72 3.82 26.69 -4.90
N GLY A 73 2.87 26.77 -5.84
CA GLY A 73 3.15 26.75 -7.27
C GLY A 73 3.86 25.45 -7.72
N GLU A 74 3.55 24.32 -7.09
CA GLU A 74 4.19 23.05 -7.44
C GLU A 74 3.75 22.55 -8.82
N THR A 75 4.68 21.94 -9.57
CA THR A 75 4.37 21.38 -10.89
C THR A 75 3.50 20.13 -10.78
N VAL A 76 2.69 19.86 -11.82
CA VAL A 76 1.89 18.62 -11.94
C VAL A 76 2.73 17.35 -11.78
N SER A 77 4.00 17.39 -12.23
CA SER A 77 4.94 16.29 -12.06
C SER A 77 5.25 16.00 -10.58
N THR A 78 5.49 17.05 -9.79
CA THR A 78 5.74 16.94 -8.34
C THR A 78 4.53 16.40 -7.60
N ILE A 79 3.33 16.88 -7.95
CA ILE A 79 2.07 16.41 -7.35
C ILE A 79 1.84 14.94 -7.69
N THR A 80 2.05 14.57 -8.96
CA THR A 80 1.96 13.18 -9.41
C THR A 80 2.94 12.28 -8.67
N GLN A 81 4.18 12.71 -8.51
CA GLN A 81 5.20 11.94 -7.80
C GLN A 81 4.78 11.69 -6.34
N ARG A 82 4.20 12.68 -5.66
CA ARG A 82 3.67 12.51 -4.30
C ARG A 82 2.51 11.53 -4.25
N LEU A 83 1.56 11.64 -5.19
CA LEU A 83 0.45 10.71 -5.29
C LEU A 83 0.93 9.28 -5.55
N PHE A 84 1.94 9.11 -6.40
CA PHE A 84 2.53 7.81 -6.69
C PHE A 84 3.18 7.19 -5.45
N VAL A 85 3.98 7.97 -4.71
CA VAL A 85 4.61 7.51 -3.45
C VAL A 85 3.55 7.15 -2.41
N PHE A 86 2.49 7.96 -2.28
CA PHE A 86 1.38 7.69 -1.37
C PHE A 86 0.66 6.37 -1.71
N ASN A 87 0.32 6.15 -2.97
CA ASN A 87 -0.31 4.91 -3.43
C ASN A 87 0.60 3.70 -3.22
N PHE A 88 1.89 3.84 -3.54
CA PHE A 88 2.87 2.77 -3.35
C PHE A 88 2.99 2.38 -1.87
N ALA A 89 3.06 3.37 -0.98
CA ALA A 89 3.11 3.14 0.47
C ALA A 89 1.82 2.50 1.00
N SER A 90 0.65 2.91 0.51
CA SER A 90 -0.65 2.44 1.01
C SER A 90 -1.00 1.00 0.57
N ILE A 91 -0.79 0.70 -0.71
CA ILE A 91 -1.18 -0.59 -1.30
C ILE A 91 -0.26 -1.70 -0.80
N GLY A 92 1.05 -1.47 -0.88
CA GLY A 92 2.05 -2.49 -0.58
C GLY A 92 1.93 -3.02 0.85
N THR A 93 1.77 -2.14 1.83
CA THR A 93 1.68 -2.54 3.24
C THR A 93 0.42 -3.33 3.56
N SER A 94 -0.71 -2.92 2.96
CA SER A 94 -2.02 -3.54 3.22
C SER A 94 -2.08 -4.95 2.64
N SER A 95 -1.62 -5.12 1.39
CA SER A 95 -1.56 -6.43 0.73
C SER A 95 -0.61 -7.38 1.44
N ASP A 96 0.57 -6.91 1.88
CA ASP A 96 1.52 -7.71 2.63
C ASP A 96 0.96 -8.18 3.96
N LEU A 97 0.34 -7.27 4.73
CA LEU A 97 -0.26 -7.59 6.02
C LEU A 97 -1.37 -8.62 5.86
N MET A 98 -2.28 -8.41 4.89
CA MET A 98 -3.39 -9.32 4.65
C MET A 98 -2.89 -10.71 4.25
N THR A 99 -1.89 -10.76 3.36
CA THR A 99 -1.28 -12.03 2.95
C THR A 99 -0.70 -12.78 4.15
N ARG A 100 0.06 -12.11 5.02
CA ARG A 100 0.62 -12.71 6.23
C ARG A 100 -0.45 -13.16 7.22
N ALA A 101 -1.51 -12.38 7.38
CA ALA A 101 -2.64 -12.74 8.24
C ALA A 101 -3.32 -14.03 7.74
N LEU A 102 -3.51 -14.16 6.41
CA LEU A 102 -4.06 -15.36 5.80
C LEU A 102 -3.17 -16.60 6.02
N TYR A 103 -1.85 -16.46 5.88
CA TYR A 103 -0.92 -17.55 6.19
C TYR A 103 -1.02 -17.98 7.67
N ARG A 104 -1.12 -17.03 8.60
CA ARG A 104 -1.31 -17.35 10.03
C ARG A 104 -2.64 -18.04 10.31
N LEU A 105 -3.70 -17.70 9.58
CA LEU A 105 -4.99 -18.38 9.67
C LEU A 105 -4.92 -19.80 9.10
N ALA A 106 -4.14 -20.01 8.04
CA ALA A 106 -3.91 -21.34 7.49
C ALA A 106 -3.18 -22.26 8.48
N ASP A 107 -2.22 -21.72 9.25
CA ASP A 107 -1.51 -22.47 10.30
C ASP A 107 -2.37 -22.69 11.57
N LYS A 108 -3.38 -21.85 11.82
CA LYS A 108 -4.23 -21.89 13.03
C LYS A 108 -5.72 -21.84 12.66
N PRO A 109 -6.28 -22.94 12.12
CA PRO A 109 -7.68 -22.99 11.70
C PRO A 109 -8.66 -22.77 12.87
N ASP A 110 -8.26 -23.06 14.12
CA ASP A 110 -9.07 -22.86 15.32
C ASP A 110 -9.48 -21.39 15.54
N LEU A 111 -8.70 -20.43 15.02
CA LEU A 111 -9.02 -19.00 15.12
C LEU A 111 -10.12 -18.59 14.13
N VAL A 112 -10.31 -19.35 13.05
CA VAL A 112 -11.22 -18.99 11.95
C VAL A 112 -12.68 -19.02 12.41
N SER A 113 -13.07 -20.00 13.23
CA SER A 113 -14.44 -20.09 13.77
C SER A 113 -14.74 -18.88 14.66
N ALA A 114 -13.87 -18.58 15.62
CA ALA A 114 -14.03 -17.48 16.57
C ALA A 114 -14.06 -16.10 15.90
N LEU A 115 -13.31 -15.92 14.80
CA LEU A 115 -13.33 -14.69 13.99
C LEU A 115 -14.59 -14.58 13.13
N ARG A 116 -15.07 -15.70 12.57
CA ARG A 116 -16.30 -15.72 11.78
C ARG A 116 -17.53 -15.41 12.65
N GLU A 117 -17.59 -15.99 13.85
CA GLU A 117 -18.64 -15.69 14.83
C GLU A 117 -18.66 -14.20 15.19
N GLU A 118 -17.50 -13.64 15.57
CA GLU A 118 -17.38 -12.20 15.86
C GLU A 118 -17.80 -11.33 14.68
N ALA A 119 -17.34 -11.68 13.46
CA ALA A 119 -17.67 -10.92 12.26
C ALA A 119 -19.19 -10.96 11.99
N GLN A 120 -19.82 -12.12 12.12
CA GLN A 120 -21.25 -12.27 11.91
C GLN A 120 -22.06 -11.49 12.95
N GLU A 121 -21.68 -11.56 14.22
CA GLU A 121 -22.31 -10.80 15.31
C GLU A 121 -22.21 -9.29 15.06
N CYS A 122 -21.00 -8.80 14.76
CA CYS A 122 -20.76 -7.37 14.56
C CYS A 122 -21.50 -6.85 13.32
N ILE A 123 -21.45 -7.58 12.20
CA ILE A 123 -22.09 -7.19 10.93
C ILE A 123 -23.62 -7.21 11.07
N SER A 124 -24.18 -8.21 11.76
CA SER A 124 -25.63 -8.30 11.96
C SER A 124 -26.18 -7.15 12.81
N ALA A 125 -25.37 -6.61 13.72
CA ALA A 125 -25.78 -5.52 14.61
C ALA A 125 -25.58 -4.11 14.02
N ASP A 126 -24.44 -3.82 13.38
CA ASP A 126 -24.12 -2.44 12.93
C ASP A 126 -24.13 -2.25 11.40
N GLY A 127 -24.23 -3.34 10.63
CA GLY A 127 -24.05 -3.32 9.19
C GLY A 127 -22.57 -3.33 8.76
N TRP A 128 -22.35 -3.43 7.45
CA TRP A 128 -21.00 -3.47 6.89
C TRP A 128 -20.28 -2.12 7.03
N GLY A 129 -18.98 -2.14 7.33
CA GLY A 129 -18.14 -0.95 7.48
C GLY A 129 -18.04 -0.43 8.91
N THR A 130 -19.16 -0.07 9.53
CA THR A 130 -19.26 0.33 10.96
C THR A 130 -18.85 -0.80 11.90
N ALA A 131 -19.26 -2.03 11.57
CA ALA A 131 -18.93 -3.24 12.33
C ALA A 131 -17.43 -3.51 12.47
N LEU A 132 -16.59 -3.06 11.51
CA LEU A 132 -15.14 -3.31 11.53
C LEU A 132 -14.47 -2.74 12.78
N GLY A 133 -14.96 -1.61 13.28
CA GLY A 133 -14.43 -0.98 14.49
C GLY A 133 -14.68 -1.76 15.78
N ARG A 134 -15.58 -2.75 15.75
CA ARG A 134 -15.91 -3.60 16.92
C ARG A 134 -15.31 -5.00 16.86
N MET A 135 -14.69 -5.39 15.75
CA MET A 135 -14.07 -6.72 15.58
C MET A 135 -12.72 -6.77 16.29
N TRP A 136 -12.74 -6.91 17.62
CA TRP A 136 -11.54 -6.84 18.45
C TRP A 136 -10.62 -8.06 18.28
N LYS A 137 -11.17 -9.26 18.03
CA LYS A 137 -10.33 -10.45 17.73
C LYS A 137 -9.63 -10.29 16.39
N LEU A 138 -10.33 -9.75 15.38
CA LEU A 138 -9.72 -9.45 14.09
C LEU A 138 -8.61 -8.40 14.22
N ASP A 139 -8.85 -7.31 14.95
CA ASP A 139 -7.83 -6.28 15.19
C ASP A 139 -6.61 -6.86 15.92
N ASN A 140 -6.82 -7.70 16.94
CA ASN A 140 -5.74 -8.38 17.66
C ASN A 140 -4.92 -9.31 16.75
N LEU A 141 -5.58 -10.07 15.85
CA LEU A 141 -4.88 -10.90 14.88
C LEU A 141 -3.96 -10.06 13.97
N LEU A 142 -4.47 -8.93 13.46
CA LEU A 142 -3.70 -8.05 12.59
C LEU A 142 -2.51 -7.42 13.34
N ARG A 143 -2.72 -6.97 14.58
CA ARG A 143 -1.65 -6.46 15.45
C ARG A 143 -0.58 -7.51 15.72
N GLU A 144 -0.97 -8.73 16.06
CA GLU A 144 -0.02 -9.82 16.26
C GLU A 144 0.70 -10.19 14.98
N THR A 145 0.04 -10.12 13.83
CA THR A 145 0.67 -10.32 12.51
C THR A 145 1.73 -9.27 12.25
N MET A 146 1.45 -7.99 12.52
CA MET A 146 2.44 -6.92 12.43
C MET A 146 3.58 -7.07 13.44
N ARG A 147 3.30 -7.57 14.65
CA ARG A 147 4.33 -7.80 15.68
C ARG A 147 5.30 -8.91 15.28
N CYS A 148 4.80 -10.04 14.77
CA CYS A 148 5.62 -11.19 14.41
C CYS A 148 6.30 -11.03 13.04
N ASP A 149 5.57 -10.48 12.08
CA ASP A 149 5.90 -10.48 10.64
C ASP A 149 5.81 -9.07 10.05
N GLY A 150 6.13 -8.06 10.86
CA GLY A 150 6.12 -6.67 10.45
C GLY A 150 6.96 -6.42 9.19
N PRO A 151 6.55 -5.46 8.33
CA PRO A 151 7.19 -5.20 7.04
C PRO A 151 8.70 -4.88 7.14
N ASN A 152 9.17 -4.42 8.29
CA ASN A 152 10.57 -4.10 8.54
C ASN A 152 11.42 -5.29 9.03
N LEU A 153 10.81 -6.45 9.34
CA LEU A 153 11.51 -7.59 9.94
C LEU A 153 12.19 -8.51 8.93
N GLY A 154 12.14 -8.19 7.62
CA GLY A 154 12.89 -8.92 6.59
C GLY A 154 12.52 -10.40 6.41
N LYS A 155 11.50 -10.89 7.14
CA LYS A 155 11.00 -12.26 7.03
C LYS A 155 10.29 -12.38 5.68
N GLN A 156 10.94 -13.07 4.75
CA GLN A 156 10.29 -13.48 3.52
C GLN A 156 9.16 -14.43 3.86
N ILE A 157 7.98 -14.19 3.27
CA ILE A 157 6.90 -15.17 3.28
C ILE A 157 7.47 -16.42 2.60
N PRO A 158 7.48 -17.59 3.26
CA PRO A 158 7.99 -18.81 2.65
C PRO A 158 7.18 -19.08 1.37
N ALA A 159 7.87 -19.42 0.28
CA ALA A 159 7.21 -19.74 -0.98
C ALA A 159 6.18 -20.86 -0.73
N PRO A 160 4.99 -20.80 -1.35
CA PRO A 160 4.00 -21.87 -1.20
C PRO A 160 4.65 -23.21 -1.57
N PRO A 161 4.42 -24.29 -0.81
CA PRO A 161 5.03 -25.58 -1.10
C PRO A 161 4.55 -26.05 -2.49
N THR A 162 5.47 -26.09 -3.44
CA THR A 162 5.20 -26.48 -4.83
C THR A 162 5.08 -27.99 -5.02
N SER A 163 5.00 -28.77 -3.94
CA SER A 163 4.81 -30.21 -4.01
C SER A 163 4.01 -30.74 -2.80
N PRO A 164 3.16 -31.76 -2.98
CA PRO A 164 2.37 -32.35 -1.90
C PRO A 164 3.18 -33.18 -0.89
N HIS A 165 4.52 -33.24 -1.04
CA HIS A 165 5.40 -34.03 -0.19
C HIS A 165 6.66 -33.24 0.20
N SER A 166 6.50 -32.15 0.93
CA SER A 166 7.62 -31.62 1.72
C SER A 166 7.08 -31.04 3.02
N SER A 167 7.41 -31.74 4.10
CA SER A 167 6.96 -31.57 5.48
C SER A 167 7.07 -30.14 5.98
N PHE A 168 6.00 -29.66 6.62
CA PHE A 168 6.00 -28.45 7.42
C PHE A 168 7.04 -28.57 8.55
N PRO A 169 7.91 -27.58 8.77
CA PRO A 169 8.82 -27.60 9.91
C PRO A 169 8.02 -27.41 11.20
N HIS A 170 8.22 -28.33 12.16
CA HIS A 170 7.60 -28.30 13.47
C HIS A 170 7.86 -26.98 14.23
N PRO A 171 6.93 -26.55 15.08
CA PRO A 171 7.05 -25.30 15.83
C PRO A 171 8.16 -25.41 16.87
N VAL A 172 9.13 -24.50 16.78
CA VAL A 172 10.05 -24.22 17.90
C VAL A 172 9.34 -23.23 18.82
N LEU A 173 9.33 -23.59 20.11
CA LEU A 173 8.77 -22.89 21.26
C LEU A 173 8.98 -21.37 21.25
#